data_AF-A0A6S6ZCZ6-F1
#
_entry.id   AF-A0A6S6ZCZ6-F1
#
_cell.length_a   1.000
_cell.length_b   1.000
_cell.length_c   1.000
_cell.angle_alpha   90.00
_cell.angle_beta   90.00
_cell.angle_gamma   90.00
#
_symmetry.space_group_name_H-M   'P 1'
#
loop_
_entity.id
_entity.type
_entity.pdbx_description
1 polymer ?
#
loop_
_entity_poly.entity_id
_entity_poly.type
_entity_poly.pdbx_seq_one_letter_code
_entity_poly.pdbx_strand_id
1 'polypeptide(L)'
;MQFEVSRLRRAIMPLSLVCVTLLSACGGSDDEDEETSTPTPPVVTEPTPVDPKPVETGAWTTGDLHVHTYQSDDAQVSLESALDQAFDRYKLDWAAISNHLRLSGRDHTGIAIPGGSIPFSTGMARYEVPFIKTAQAAGRYVGKIIFSSFEWDMPTHDHVNIGIGVNDPLSAKSLEAVAEFEYLFTNRDPALFDPLLVSRLAGETRAYTTHADSLAALKWLRDKHPDSYMLLNHPSRYAGKYTVAQLREMNDLAPSVFFAIEGMVGNQMEPDRGGYATAYTDAFLPNRTYGGVDYLVAHLGGTWDALLGEGRRIWTVADSDFHFRTASGLYSSGYAPGEYAKTHVWKDGKDMAAVVAGLKSGRVFGVFGDLIDALDFQAQGASGAVHMGGELKAAKGEKVEVTIRFRSPASNNYEYPIESGNPTYVKPTVNHVDLIVGDVGARAAAGTPGYDADTNPTTRVLARFTSADWTVDAEGYNVIKTTVTADKSQYLRLRGTNLGVNVTGETAAGEPLPDAKVDLADNVARFNAVNARNYNDLWFYSNPVFVTVAP
;
A
#
# COMPACT_ATOMS: atom_id res chain seq x y z
N MET A 1 -10.60 25.25 -61.50
CA MET A 1 -9.47 25.21 -62.45
C MET A 1 -8.62 24.01 -62.09
N GLN A 2 -8.69 22.97 -62.92
CA GLN A 2 -7.65 21.96 -63.04
C GLN A 2 -6.36 22.64 -63.53
N PHE A 3 -5.19 22.15 -63.16
CA PHE A 3 -4.27 21.55 -64.13
C PHE A 3 -3.15 20.77 -63.44
N GLU A 4 -2.71 19.78 -64.21
CA GLU A 4 -2.04 18.54 -63.91
C GLU A 4 -0.52 18.59 -64.17
N VAL A 5 0.21 17.68 -63.49
CA VAL A 5 1.17 16.68 -64.03
C VAL A 5 2.44 17.11 -64.75
N SER A 6 3.57 16.50 -64.33
CA SER A 6 4.51 15.69 -65.15
C SER A 6 5.79 15.36 -64.34
N ARG A 7 6.02 14.13 -63.84
CA ARG A 7 6.51 12.87 -64.48
C ARG A 7 7.92 12.94 -65.11
N LEU A 8 8.80 12.03 -64.67
CA LEU A 8 9.53 10.95 -65.40
C LEU A 8 10.72 10.48 -64.51
N ARG A 9 11.30 9.27 -64.56
CA ARG A 9 10.96 7.86 -64.90
C ARG A 9 12.27 7.02 -64.80
N ARG A 10 12.18 5.76 -64.35
CA ARG A 10 12.91 4.54 -64.82
C ARG A 10 14.43 4.44 -64.52
N ALA A 11 15.08 3.27 -64.37
CA ALA A 11 14.80 1.88 -64.74
C ALA A 11 15.81 0.93 -64.01
N ILE A 12 15.41 -0.26 -63.51
CA ILE A 12 15.59 -1.63 -64.07
C ILE A 12 16.71 -2.47 -63.38
N MET A 13 16.28 -3.63 -62.83
CA MET A 13 16.96 -4.90 -62.43
C MET A 13 17.80 -5.53 -63.58
N PRO A 14 18.50 -6.71 -63.51
CA PRO A 14 18.31 -7.88 -62.63
C PRO A 14 19.62 -8.64 -62.23
N LEU A 15 19.54 -9.74 -61.47
CA LEU A 15 19.78 -11.14 -61.92
C LEU A 15 20.11 -12.08 -60.74
N SER A 16 19.74 -13.34 -60.95
CA SER A 16 19.61 -14.44 -60.00
C SER A 16 20.81 -15.42 -60.00
N LEU A 17 20.69 -16.43 -59.12
CA LEU A 17 21.29 -17.78 -59.12
C LEU A 17 22.64 -17.99 -58.40
N VAL A 18 22.68 -18.96 -57.45
CA VAL A 18 23.27 -20.30 -57.63
C VAL A 18 23.05 -21.15 -56.35
N CYS A 19 22.54 -22.38 -56.53
CA CYS A 19 22.54 -23.50 -55.58
C CYS A 19 23.90 -24.22 -55.57
N VAL A 20 24.35 -24.77 -54.43
CA VAL A 20 25.06 -26.07 -54.37
C VAL A 20 24.78 -26.77 -53.03
N THR A 21 24.22 -27.97 -53.13
CA THR A 21 24.25 -29.08 -52.15
C THR A 21 25.50 -29.94 -52.38
N LEU A 22 26.10 -30.54 -51.34
CA LEU A 22 26.40 -31.99 -51.28
C LEU A 22 27.18 -32.41 -50.02
N LEU A 23 26.82 -33.60 -49.54
CA LEU A 23 27.44 -34.43 -48.51
C LEU A 23 28.88 -34.84 -48.85
N SER A 24 29.68 -35.18 -47.83
CA SER A 24 30.37 -36.48 -47.75
C SER A 24 30.97 -36.73 -46.36
N ALA A 25 30.91 -37.99 -45.96
CA ALA A 25 31.33 -38.58 -44.70
C ALA A 25 32.79 -39.07 -44.72
N CYS A 26 33.19 -39.57 -43.54
CA CYS A 26 34.24 -40.56 -43.22
C CYS A 26 35.49 -40.01 -42.51
N GLY A 27 35.69 -40.49 -41.28
CA GLY A 27 37.03 -40.74 -40.74
C GLY A 27 37.14 -40.65 -39.22
N GLY A 28 37.35 -41.79 -38.56
CA GLY A 28 38.24 -41.84 -37.40
C GLY A 28 37.58 -42.13 -36.05
N SER A 29 37.84 -43.35 -35.58
CA SER A 29 37.69 -43.89 -34.24
C SER A 29 38.41 -43.06 -33.16
N ASP A 30 37.83 -42.99 -31.96
CA ASP A 30 38.32 -43.67 -30.73
C ASP A 30 37.67 -43.00 -29.50
N ASP A 31 37.25 -43.85 -28.55
CA ASP A 31 36.63 -43.50 -27.28
C ASP A 31 37.61 -42.76 -26.37
N GLU A 32 37.27 -41.54 -25.90
CA GLU A 32 37.63 -41.03 -24.58
C GLU A 32 36.54 -40.09 -24.05
N ASP A 33 36.02 -40.40 -22.86
CA ASP A 33 35.05 -39.59 -22.11
C ASP A 33 35.67 -38.26 -21.67
N GLU A 34 35.28 -37.15 -22.31
CA GLU A 34 35.46 -35.79 -21.76
C GLU A 34 34.10 -35.18 -21.39
N GLU A 35 33.87 -35.04 -20.08
CA GLU A 35 32.82 -34.19 -19.52
C GLU A 35 33.01 -32.75 -20.01
N THR A 36 32.18 -32.33 -20.96
CA THR A 36 32.07 -30.93 -21.37
C THR A 36 31.37 -30.15 -20.26
N SER A 37 32.17 -29.54 -19.38
CA SER A 37 31.70 -28.50 -18.46
C SER A 37 31.05 -27.37 -19.26
N THR A 38 29.73 -27.25 -19.16
CA THR A 38 28.99 -26.10 -19.68
C THR A 38 29.41 -24.88 -18.87
N PRO A 39 29.74 -23.73 -19.50
CA PRO A 39 30.11 -22.54 -18.77
C PRO A 39 28.88 -22.08 -17.97
N THR A 40 29.00 -22.11 -16.64
CA THR A 40 27.99 -21.55 -15.75
C THR A 40 27.76 -20.10 -16.17
N PRO A 41 26.51 -19.68 -16.46
CA PRO A 41 26.24 -18.29 -16.78
C PRO A 41 26.74 -17.42 -15.62
N PRO A 42 27.30 -16.23 -15.90
CA PRO A 42 27.81 -15.36 -14.84
C PRO A 42 26.69 -15.13 -13.84
N VAL A 43 26.98 -15.40 -12.56
CA VAL A 43 26.11 -15.02 -11.45
C VAL A 43 25.89 -13.52 -11.59
N VAL A 44 24.70 -13.13 -12.05
CA VAL A 44 24.24 -11.75 -11.93
C VAL A 44 24.07 -11.54 -10.44
N THR A 45 25.08 -10.97 -9.79
CA THR A 45 24.94 -10.48 -8.43
C THR A 45 23.85 -9.43 -8.47
N GLU A 46 22.67 -9.80 -7.97
CA GLU A 46 21.59 -8.84 -7.76
C GLU A 46 22.14 -7.67 -6.93
N PRO A 47 21.80 -6.42 -7.27
CA PRO A 47 22.23 -5.28 -6.47
C PRO A 47 21.75 -5.50 -5.04
N THR A 48 22.68 -5.39 -4.08
CA THR A 48 22.34 -5.48 -2.65
C THR A 48 21.19 -4.52 -2.38
N PRO A 49 20.07 -4.97 -1.76
CA PRO A 49 18.96 -4.10 -1.40
C PRO A 49 19.49 -2.85 -0.69
N VAL A 50 19.34 -1.68 -1.31
CA VAL A 50 19.64 -0.41 -0.66
C VAL A 50 18.37 -0.01 0.07
N ASP A 51 18.39 -0.08 1.40
CA ASP A 51 17.30 0.41 2.23
C ASP A 51 17.00 1.88 1.86
N PRO A 52 15.71 2.28 1.78
CA PRO A 52 15.34 3.65 1.52
C PRO A 52 16.00 4.61 2.51
N LYS A 53 16.53 5.73 2.01
CA LYS A 53 17.14 6.75 2.88
C LYS A 53 16.05 7.43 3.71
N PRO A 54 16.30 7.72 5.00
CA PRO A 54 15.40 8.54 5.80
C PRO A 54 15.16 9.92 5.19
N VAL A 55 13.97 10.48 5.44
CA VAL A 55 13.63 11.87 5.13
C VAL A 55 13.82 12.71 6.40
N GLU A 56 14.93 13.44 6.48
CA GLU A 56 15.36 14.15 7.69
C GLU A 56 14.61 15.47 7.92
N THR A 57 14.42 16.25 6.85
CA THR A 57 13.69 17.54 6.84
C THR A 57 12.26 17.34 6.35
N GLY A 58 11.38 18.32 6.56
CA GLY A 58 10.02 18.27 6.04
C GLY A 58 8.94 18.62 7.05
N ALA A 59 7.74 18.11 6.81
CA ALA A 59 6.59 18.25 7.69
C ALA A 59 5.67 17.01 7.59
N TRP A 60 4.89 16.80 8.65
CA TRP A 60 3.79 15.84 8.63
C TRP A 60 2.71 16.30 7.64
N THR A 61 2.25 15.37 6.82
CA THR A 61 1.11 15.53 5.92
C THR A 61 0.19 14.32 6.04
N THR A 62 -1.07 14.50 5.67
CA THR A 62 -2.08 13.44 5.74
C THR A 62 -2.58 13.05 4.36
N GLY A 63 -2.89 11.78 4.16
CA GLY A 63 -3.50 11.33 2.93
C GLY A 63 -4.02 9.91 2.96
N ASP A 64 -4.39 9.46 1.77
CA ASP A 64 -5.06 8.20 1.48
C ASP A 64 -4.59 7.67 0.12
N LEU A 65 -4.20 6.41 0.06
CA LEU A 65 -3.69 5.74 -1.15
C LEU A 65 -4.74 4.86 -1.84
N HIS A 66 -5.94 4.70 -1.27
CA HIS A 66 -6.92 3.71 -1.70
C HIS A 66 -8.33 4.32 -1.80
N VAL A 67 -8.67 4.89 -2.95
CA VAL A 67 -9.96 5.60 -3.17
C VAL A 67 -10.55 5.24 -4.53
N HIS A 68 -11.81 4.80 -4.55
CA HIS A 68 -12.54 4.45 -5.76
C HIS A 68 -13.57 5.51 -6.12
N THR A 69 -13.93 5.53 -7.41
CA THR A 69 -14.92 6.43 -8.01
C THR A 69 -15.75 5.65 -9.02
N TYR A 70 -16.74 6.27 -9.65
CA TYR A 70 -17.59 5.60 -10.66
C TYR A 70 -16.87 4.87 -11.80
N GLN A 71 -15.59 5.15 -12.05
CA GLN A 71 -14.78 4.40 -13.01
C GLN A 71 -14.44 2.97 -12.55
N SER A 72 -14.67 2.68 -11.26
CA SER A 72 -14.85 1.34 -10.71
C SER A 72 -16.34 0.98 -10.68
N ASP A 73 -16.71 -0.23 -11.10
CA ASP A 73 -18.11 -0.64 -11.23
C ASP A 73 -18.82 -0.80 -9.87
N ASP A 74 -18.07 -1.14 -8.83
CA ASP A 74 -18.53 -1.31 -7.44
C ASP A 74 -18.62 0.01 -6.65
N ALA A 75 -18.00 1.09 -7.10
CA ALA A 75 -18.07 2.38 -6.43
C ALA A 75 -19.29 3.22 -6.86
N GLN A 76 -19.81 4.03 -5.94
CA GLN A 76 -21.04 4.82 -6.15
C GLN A 76 -20.84 6.31 -5.87
N VAL A 77 -19.64 6.83 -6.17
CA VAL A 77 -19.26 8.23 -5.94
C VAL A 77 -18.53 8.83 -7.14
N SER A 78 -18.81 10.10 -7.44
CA SER A 78 -18.08 10.82 -8.50
C SER A 78 -16.67 11.18 -8.06
N LEU A 79 -15.77 11.35 -9.03
CA LEU A 79 -14.41 11.82 -8.77
C LEU A 79 -14.40 13.17 -8.04
N GLU A 80 -15.24 14.10 -8.48
CA GLU A 80 -15.40 15.40 -7.82
C GLU A 80 -15.81 15.24 -6.35
N SER A 81 -16.82 14.42 -6.07
CA SER A 81 -17.30 14.22 -4.70
C SER A 81 -16.27 13.51 -3.83
N ALA A 82 -15.46 12.60 -4.38
CA ALA A 82 -14.38 11.96 -3.65
C ALA A 82 -13.29 12.98 -3.27
N LEU A 83 -12.87 13.83 -4.21
CA LEU A 83 -11.86 14.86 -3.99
C LEU A 83 -12.35 16.00 -3.06
N ASP A 84 -13.62 16.39 -3.16
CA ASP A 84 -14.25 17.37 -2.25
C ASP A 84 -14.30 16.83 -0.82
N GLN A 85 -14.64 15.55 -0.65
CA GLN A 85 -14.59 14.92 0.67
C GLN A 85 -13.15 14.88 1.20
N ALA A 86 -12.20 14.40 0.40
CA ALA A 86 -10.79 14.31 0.80
C ALA A 86 -10.21 15.66 1.23
N PHE A 87 -10.36 16.69 0.38
CA PHE A 87 -9.62 17.94 0.54
C PHE A 87 -10.42 19.06 1.20
N ASP A 88 -11.70 19.20 0.86
CA ASP A 88 -12.52 20.31 1.34
C ASP A 88 -13.24 19.95 2.63
N ARG A 89 -13.68 18.71 2.82
CA ARG A 89 -14.31 18.27 4.08
C ARG A 89 -13.30 17.78 5.10
N TYR A 90 -12.51 16.76 4.75
CA TYR A 90 -11.62 16.05 5.70
C TYR A 90 -10.16 16.49 5.67
N LYS A 91 -9.85 17.49 4.84
CA LYS A 91 -8.62 18.28 4.86
C LYS A 91 -7.33 17.47 4.64
N LEU A 92 -7.39 16.34 3.96
CA LEU A 92 -6.19 15.62 3.51
C LEU A 92 -5.28 16.54 2.69
N ASP A 93 -3.97 16.29 2.74
CA ASP A 93 -2.97 17.01 1.94
C ASP A 93 -2.75 16.38 0.57
N TRP A 94 -2.96 15.07 0.50
CA TRP A 94 -2.80 14.30 -0.72
C TRP A 94 -3.78 13.11 -0.75
N ALA A 95 -4.15 12.68 -1.95
CA ALA A 95 -4.95 11.49 -2.17
C ALA A 95 -4.55 10.81 -3.48
N ALA A 96 -4.50 9.48 -3.49
CA ALA A 96 -4.40 8.69 -4.70
C ALA A 96 -5.77 8.08 -5.03
N ILE A 97 -6.25 8.32 -6.24
CA ILE A 97 -7.41 7.62 -6.79
C ILE A 97 -6.91 6.30 -7.34
N SER A 98 -7.48 5.19 -6.88
CA SER A 98 -7.01 3.82 -7.13
C SER A 98 -8.13 2.95 -7.68
N ASN A 99 -8.88 3.47 -8.66
CA ASN A 99 -9.92 2.69 -9.31
C ASN A 99 -9.40 1.30 -9.75
N HIS A 100 -10.27 0.29 -9.73
CA HIS A 100 -9.93 -1.05 -10.17
C HIS A 100 -9.35 -1.02 -11.59
N LEU A 101 -8.26 -1.77 -11.84
CA LEU A 101 -7.70 -2.03 -13.17
C LEU A 101 -8.58 -3.02 -13.96
N ARG A 102 -9.87 -2.72 -13.97
CA ARG A 102 -10.95 -3.43 -14.63
C ARG A 102 -11.47 -2.61 -15.81
N LEU A 103 -12.46 -3.14 -16.52
CA LEU A 103 -13.14 -2.33 -17.54
C LEU A 103 -14.00 -1.28 -16.83
N SER A 104 -13.90 -0.02 -17.25
CA SER A 104 -14.77 1.05 -16.75
C SER A 104 -16.01 1.15 -17.64
N GLY A 105 -17.19 0.90 -17.09
CA GLY A 105 -18.47 1.12 -17.78
C GLY A 105 -18.99 2.56 -17.73
N ARG A 106 -18.46 3.38 -16.81
CA ARG A 106 -18.89 4.75 -16.54
C ARG A 106 -17.70 5.71 -16.54
N ASP A 107 -17.96 6.97 -16.86
CA ASP A 107 -16.98 8.04 -16.70
C ASP A 107 -16.87 8.52 -15.24
N HIS A 108 -15.98 9.49 -14.99
CA HIS A 108 -15.72 10.09 -13.68
C HIS A 108 -16.96 10.74 -13.00
N THR A 109 -18.05 10.98 -13.76
CA THR A 109 -19.32 11.54 -13.26
C THR A 109 -20.39 10.49 -13.04
N GLY A 110 -20.16 9.24 -13.45
CA GLY A 110 -21.12 8.14 -13.36
C GLY A 110 -21.98 7.95 -14.60
N ILE A 111 -21.74 8.71 -15.67
CA ILE A 111 -22.45 8.55 -16.94
C ILE A 111 -21.88 7.32 -17.67
N ALA A 112 -22.76 6.48 -18.20
CA ALA A 112 -22.37 5.32 -18.99
C ALA A 112 -21.56 5.74 -20.23
N ILE A 113 -20.44 5.08 -20.47
CA ILE A 113 -19.55 5.40 -21.59
C ILE A 113 -20.20 4.96 -22.92
N PRO A 114 -20.37 5.87 -23.89
CA PRO A 114 -20.90 5.51 -25.20
C PRO A 114 -20.02 4.45 -25.89
N GLY A 115 -20.64 3.37 -26.37
CA GLY A 115 -19.93 2.25 -27.00
C GLY A 115 -19.56 1.11 -26.05
N GLY A 116 -19.86 1.23 -24.75
CA GLY A 116 -19.63 0.18 -23.75
C GLY A 116 -18.36 0.39 -22.93
N SER A 117 -18.04 -0.60 -22.09
CA SER A 117 -16.92 -0.50 -21.16
C SER A 117 -15.57 -0.50 -21.88
N ILE A 118 -14.62 0.29 -21.36
CA ILE A 118 -13.27 0.48 -21.91
C ILE A 118 -12.21 0.08 -20.88
N PRO A 119 -10.95 -0.20 -21.29
CA PRO A 119 -9.84 -0.39 -20.36
C PRO A 119 -9.71 0.80 -19.39
N PHE A 120 -9.39 0.55 -18.13
CA PHE A 120 -9.31 1.62 -17.12
C PHE A 120 -8.25 2.65 -17.50
N SER A 121 -7.10 2.25 -18.05
CA SER A 121 -6.08 3.19 -18.55
C SER A 121 -6.63 4.19 -19.56
N THR A 122 -7.57 3.74 -20.42
CA THR A 122 -8.27 4.61 -21.37
C THR A 122 -9.27 5.53 -20.66
N GLY A 123 -10.00 5.01 -19.68
CA GLY A 123 -10.90 5.81 -18.84
C GLY A 123 -10.15 6.90 -18.06
N MET A 124 -9.04 6.54 -17.41
CA MET A 124 -8.13 7.44 -16.70
C MET A 124 -7.65 8.58 -17.61
N ALA A 125 -7.16 8.24 -18.81
CA ALA A 125 -6.64 9.23 -19.76
C ALA A 125 -7.73 10.15 -20.37
N ARG A 126 -8.96 9.63 -20.56
CA ARG A 126 -10.06 10.38 -21.19
C ARG A 126 -10.88 11.22 -20.21
N TYR A 127 -11.01 10.78 -18.95
CA TYR A 127 -11.97 11.34 -18.00
C TYR A 127 -11.30 11.79 -16.71
N GLU A 128 -10.64 10.88 -15.99
CA GLU A 128 -10.08 11.15 -14.66
C GLU A 128 -9.01 12.26 -14.67
N VAL A 129 -7.95 12.08 -15.47
CA VAL A 129 -6.82 13.01 -15.52
C VAL A 129 -7.21 14.36 -16.12
N PRO A 130 -7.99 14.44 -17.23
CA PRO A 130 -8.48 15.72 -17.73
C PRO A 130 -9.34 16.48 -16.72
N PHE A 131 -10.19 15.79 -15.95
CA PHE A 131 -10.97 16.42 -14.88
C PHE A 131 -10.05 17.00 -13.80
N ILE A 132 -9.10 16.20 -13.28
CA ILE A 132 -8.16 16.63 -12.24
C ILE A 132 -7.41 17.90 -12.68
N LYS A 133 -6.84 17.89 -13.90
CA LYS A 133 -6.11 19.04 -14.46
C LYS A 133 -7.01 20.27 -14.61
N THR A 134 -8.24 20.09 -15.09
CA THR A 134 -9.20 21.18 -15.27
C THR A 134 -9.62 21.78 -13.92
N ALA A 135 -9.91 20.94 -12.92
CA ALA A 135 -10.25 21.36 -11.57
C ALA A 135 -9.10 22.17 -10.94
N GLN A 136 -7.86 21.67 -11.02
CA GLN A 136 -6.69 22.38 -10.51
C GLN A 136 -6.43 23.70 -11.26
N ALA A 137 -6.58 23.73 -12.59
CA ALA A 137 -6.46 24.95 -13.39
C ALA A 137 -7.55 25.99 -13.05
N ALA A 138 -8.73 25.53 -12.63
CA ALA A 138 -9.81 26.38 -12.13
C ALA A 138 -9.61 26.85 -10.67
N GLY A 139 -8.49 26.48 -10.03
CA GLY A 139 -8.18 26.87 -8.66
C GLY A 139 -8.84 26.02 -7.58
N ARG A 140 -9.32 24.81 -7.92
CA ARG A 140 -9.74 23.83 -6.90
C ARG A 140 -8.53 23.10 -6.35
N TYR A 141 -8.64 22.67 -5.09
CA TYR A 141 -7.63 21.85 -4.41
C TYR A 141 -6.22 22.46 -4.42
N VAL A 142 -6.11 23.79 -4.29
CA VAL A 142 -4.83 24.51 -4.30
C VAL A 142 -3.91 23.97 -3.21
N GLY A 143 -2.69 23.59 -3.60
CA GLY A 143 -1.68 23.06 -2.70
C GLY A 143 -1.87 21.59 -2.30
N LYS A 144 -2.92 20.92 -2.81
CA LYS A 144 -3.17 19.49 -2.61
C LYS A 144 -2.51 18.67 -3.71
N ILE A 145 -2.06 17.46 -3.37
CA ILE A 145 -1.47 16.52 -4.32
C ILE A 145 -2.54 15.49 -4.69
N ILE A 146 -2.85 15.40 -5.99
CA ILE A 146 -3.81 14.43 -6.52
C ILE A 146 -3.02 13.49 -7.42
N PHE A 147 -3.14 12.20 -7.19
CA PHE A 147 -2.47 11.19 -7.98
C PHE A 147 -3.47 10.17 -8.52
N SER A 148 -3.25 9.71 -9.76
CA SER A 148 -4.01 8.63 -10.37
C SER A 148 -3.16 7.37 -10.34
N SER A 149 -3.65 6.38 -9.60
CA SER A 149 -3.12 5.03 -9.43
C SER A 149 -4.20 4.03 -9.84
N PHE A 150 -3.99 2.73 -9.57
CA PHE A 150 -5.01 1.72 -9.80
C PHE A 150 -4.88 0.55 -8.83
N GLU A 151 -6.01 -0.05 -8.48
CA GLU A 151 -6.06 -1.32 -7.75
C GLU A 151 -6.02 -2.48 -8.75
N TRP A 152 -4.94 -3.27 -8.72
CA TRP A 152 -4.76 -4.40 -9.61
C TRP A 152 -5.23 -5.70 -8.94
N ASP A 153 -6.14 -6.41 -9.62
CA ASP A 153 -6.47 -7.82 -9.35
C ASP A 153 -5.19 -8.67 -9.51
N MET A 154 -4.46 -8.94 -8.44
CA MET A 154 -3.15 -9.57 -8.54
C MET A 154 -3.30 -11.09 -8.77
N PRO A 155 -2.73 -11.67 -9.84
CA PRO A 155 -2.89 -13.09 -10.16
C PRO A 155 -2.55 -14.01 -8.99
N THR A 156 -3.44 -14.97 -8.71
CA THR A 156 -3.40 -15.92 -7.57
C THR A 156 -3.47 -15.29 -6.17
N HIS A 157 -3.41 -13.98 -6.08
CA HIS A 157 -3.44 -13.19 -4.86
C HIS A 157 -4.81 -12.50 -4.70
N ASP A 158 -4.87 -11.45 -3.88
CA ASP A 158 -6.02 -10.57 -3.80
C ASP A 158 -5.75 -9.30 -4.62
N HIS A 159 -5.54 -8.14 -3.99
CA HIS A 159 -5.27 -6.90 -4.72
C HIS A 159 -4.03 -6.16 -4.22
N VAL A 160 -3.49 -5.30 -5.08
CA VAL A 160 -2.43 -4.33 -4.77
C VAL A 160 -2.71 -2.99 -5.44
N ASN A 161 -2.44 -1.88 -4.75
CA ASN A 161 -2.46 -0.56 -5.37
C ASN A 161 -1.13 -0.23 -6.02
N ILE A 162 -1.16 0.15 -7.29
CA ILE A 162 0.03 0.49 -8.08
C ILE A 162 -0.05 1.93 -8.55
N GLY A 163 0.99 2.69 -8.21
CA GLY A 163 1.21 4.03 -8.74
C GLY A 163 2.42 4.05 -9.67
N ILE A 164 2.26 4.56 -10.88
CA ILE A 164 3.34 4.64 -11.89
C ILE A 164 3.60 6.11 -12.26
N GLY A 165 4.87 6.51 -12.34
CA GLY A 165 5.23 7.85 -12.82
C GLY A 165 5.19 8.90 -11.72
N VAL A 166 5.57 8.58 -10.48
CA VAL A 166 5.44 9.50 -9.33
C VAL A 166 6.30 10.76 -9.47
N ASN A 167 7.33 10.72 -10.33
CA ASN A 167 8.20 11.84 -10.66
C ASN A 167 7.61 12.80 -11.72
N ASP A 168 6.65 12.33 -12.52
CA ASP A 168 5.96 13.12 -13.54
C ASP A 168 4.48 12.69 -13.62
N PRO A 169 3.71 12.91 -12.53
CA PRO A 169 2.38 12.36 -12.37
C PRO A 169 1.40 12.99 -13.37
N LEU A 170 0.42 12.20 -13.82
CA LEU A 170 -0.63 12.63 -14.75
C LEU A 170 -0.09 13.09 -16.12
N SER A 171 1.15 12.78 -16.45
CA SER A 171 1.78 13.10 -17.74
C SER A 171 1.32 12.12 -18.83
N ALA A 172 1.57 12.46 -20.09
CA ALA A 172 1.33 11.53 -21.19
C ALA A 172 2.16 10.24 -21.02
N LYS A 173 3.39 10.37 -20.51
CA LYS A 173 4.30 9.25 -20.25
C LYS A 173 3.80 8.36 -19.12
N SER A 174 3.30 8.92 -18.02
CA SER A 174 2.75 8.11 -16.93
C SER A 174 1.48 7.39 -17.36
N LEU A 175 0.58 8.06 -18.11
CA LEU A 175 -0.63 7.45 -18.65
C LEU A 175 -0.33 6.32 -19.65
N GLU A 176 0.69 6.50 -20.49
CA GLU A 176 1.19 5.47 -21.39
C GLU A 176 1.70 4.25 -20.61
N ALA A 177 2.48 4.46 -19.54
CA ALA A 177 2.97 3.37 -18.70
C ALA A 177 1.84 2.59 -18.00
N VAL A 178 0.77 3.26 -17.57
CA VAL A 178 -0.43 2.59 -17.03
C VAL A 178 -1.10 1.72 -18.11
N ALA A 179 -1.20 2.22 -19.35
CA ALA A 179 -1.76 1.45 -20.46
C ALA A 179 -0.87 0.26 -20.85
N GLU A 180 0.45 0.40 -20.83
CA GLU A 180 1.41 -0.69 -21.01
C GLU A 180 1.24 -1.76 -19.92
N PHE A 181 1.16 -1.34 -18.65
CA PHE A 181 0.94 -2.27 -17.54
C PHE A 181 -0.39 -3.02 -17.69
N GLU A 182 -1.49 -2.31 -17.95
CA GLU A 182 -2.80 -2.93 -18.15
C GLU A 182 -2.77 -3.92 -19.32
N TYR A 183 -2.12 -3.58 -20.43
CA TYR A 183 -2.00 -4.49 -21.56
C TYR A 183 -1.19 -5.75 -21.20
N LEU A 184 -0.03 -5.60 -20.59
CA LEU A 184 0.89 -6.71 -20.31
C LEU A 184 0.41 -7.61 -19.18
N PHE A 185 -0.17 -7.04 -18.13
CA PHE A 185 -0.44 -7.73 -16.86
C PHE A 185 -1.92 -7.83 -16.54
N THR A 186 -2.77 -7.89 -17.55
CA THR A 186 -4.18 -8.29 -17.41
C THR A 186 -4.58 -9.24 -18.53
N ASN A 187 -5.76 -9.86 -18.43
CA ASN A 187 -6.33 -10.71 -19.48
C ASN A 187 -7.24 -9.97 -20.48
N ARG A 188 -7.18 -8.63 -20.55
CA ARG A 188 -8.05 -7.83 -21.44
C ARG A 188 -7.82 -8.16 -22.91
N ASP A 189 -8.86 -8.12 -23.73
CA ASP A 189 -8.72 -8.35 -25.17
C ASP A 189 -7.85 -7.25 -25.81
N PRO A 190 -6.77 -7.58 -26.56
CA PRO A 190 -5.96 -6.60 -27.29
C PRO A 190 -6.77 -5.63 -28.15
N ALA A 191 -7.92 -6.04 -28.67
CA ALA A 191 -8.80 -5.20 -29.48
C ALA A 191 -9.40 -4.00 -28.71
N LEU A 192 -9.32 -4.00 -27.39
CA LEU A 192 -9.78 -2.89 -26.53
C LEU A 192 -8.75 -1.76 -26.40
N PHE A 193 -7.50 -2.00 -26.81
CA PHE A 193 -6.40 -1.04 -26.67
C PHE A 193 -6.11 -0.31 -27.98
N ASP A 194 -5.33 0.77 -27.88
CA ASP A 194 -4.80 1.48 -29.05
C ASP A 194 -3.98 0.51 -29.93
N PRO A 195 -4.31 0.34 -31.23
CA PRO A 195 -3.55 -0.52 -32.13
C PRO A 195 -2.04 -0.21 -32.19
N LEU A 196 -1.63 1.04 -31.95
CA LEU A 196 -0.21 1.42 -31.89
C LEU A 196 0.48 0.90 -30.62
N LEU A 197 -0.23 0.90 -29.48
CA LEU A 197 0.26 0.27 -28.24
C LEU A 197 0.43 -1.24 -28.45
N VAL A 198 -0.59 -1.90 -28.99
CA VAL A 198 -0.56 -3.34 -29.29
C VAL A 198 0.58 -3.68 -30.24
N SER A 199 0.75 -2.92 -31.33
CA SER A 199 1.83 -3.14 -32.30
C SER A 199 3.22 -2.97 -31.69
N ARG A 200 3.40 -2.03 -30.76
CA ARG A 200 4.68 -1.77 -30.08
C ARG A 200 5.03 -2.89 -29.10
N LEU A 201 4.03 -3.48 -28.46
CA LEU A 201 4.19 -4.55 -27.47
C LEU A 201 3.96 -5.97 -28.03
N ALA A 202 3.85 -6.12 -29.36
CA ALA A 202 3.51 -7.40 -29.98
C ALA A 202 4.53 -8.53 -29.73
N GLY A 203 5.77 -8.18 -29.37
CA GLY A 203 6.83 -9.14 -29.01
C GLY A 203 6.96 -9.40 -27.50
N GLU A 204 6.20 -8.70 -26.66
CA GLU A 204 6.23 -8.86 -25.21
C GLU A 204 5.24 -9.94 -24.74
N THR A 205 5.62 -10.69 -23.71
CA THR A 205 4.76 -11.72 -23.13
C THR A 205 3.75 -11.07 -22.19
N ARG A 206 2.47 -11.39 -22.38
CA ARG A 206 1.40 -11.03 -21.43
C ARG A 206 1.35 -12.06 -20.30
N ALA A 207 1.21 -11.60 -19.06
CA ALA A 207 1.38 -12.42 -17.85
C ALA A 207 0.33 -12.05 -16.79
N TYR A 208 -0.64 -12.94 -16.52
CA TYR A 208 -1.77 -12.64 -15.61
C TYR A 208 -2.43 -13.90 -14.98
N THR A 209 -1.72 -15.01 -14.83
CA THR A 209 -2.33 -16.27 -14.38
C THR A 209 -1.74 -16.80 -13.08
N THR A 210 -0.44 -16.62 -12.86
CA THR A 210 0.31 -17.30 -11.80
C THR A 210 0.99 -16.31 -10.86
N HIS A 211 1.44 -16.79 -9.71
CA HIS A 211 2.31 -16.00 -8.82
C HIS A 211 3.57 -15.48 -9.54
N ALA A 212 4.17 -16.29 -10.42
CA ALA A 212 5.34 -15.89 -11.21
C ALA A 212 5.02 -14.73 -12.16
N ASP A 213 3.78 -14.64 -12.66
CA ASP A 213 3.33 -13.50 -13.48
C ASP A 213 3.22 -12.22 -12.63
N SER A 214 2.77 -12.35 -11.38
CA SER A 214 2.77 -11.25 -10.42
C SER A 214 4.19 -10.73 -10.13
N LEU A 215 5.16 -11.63 -9.98
CA LEU A 215 6.58 -11.26 -9.87
C LEU A 215 7.12 -10.64 -11.16
N ALA A 216 6.68 -11.11 -12.34
CA ALA A 216 7.06 -10.50 -13.62
C ALA A 216 6.55 -9.04 -13.72
N ALA A 217 5.34 -8.76 -13.26
CA ALA A 217 4.79 -7.40 -13.18
C ALA A 217 5.59 -6.51 -12.22
N LEU A 218 5.90 -7.02 -11.02
CA LEU A 218 6.73 -6.28 -10.04
C LEU A 218 8.15 -6.03 -10.56
N LYS A 219 8.76 -7.01 -11.23
CA LYS A 219 10.05 -6.86 -11.90
C LYS A 219 9.99 -5.81 -13.02
N TRP A 220 8.92 -5.81 -13.82
CA TRP A 220 8.72 -4.81 -14.86
C TRP A 220 8.62 -3.40 -14.27
N LEU A 221 7.87 -3.23 -13.18
CA LEU A 221 7.81 -1.95 -12.45
C LEU A 221 9.21 -1.53 -11.97
N ARG A 222 9.95 -2.41 -11.31
CA ARG A 222 11.32 -2.13 -10.84
C ARG A 222 12.25 -1.70 -11.98
N ASP A 223 12.22 -2.41 -13.11
CA ASP A 223 13.19 -2.24 -14.19
C ASP A 223 12.83 -1.08 -15.14
N LYS A 224 11.53 -0.81 -15.35
CA LYS A 224 11.04 0.19 -16.31
C LYS A 224 10.51 1.46 -15.66
N HIS A 225 9.96 1.34 -14.46
CA HIS A 225 9.32 2.41 -13.70
C HIS A 225 9.75 2.42 -12.23
N PRO A 226 11.06 2.56 -11.92
CA PRO A 226 11.52 2.62 -10.52
C PRO A 226 10.91 3.80 -9.74
N ASP A 227 10.30 4.76 -10.43
CA ASP A 227 9.43 5.80 -9.92
C ASP A 227 7.97 5.33 -9.73
N SER A 228 7.79 4.11 -9.24
CA SER A 228 6.51 3.52 -8.89
C SER A 228 6.46 3.09 -7.41
N TYR A 229 5.27 2.67 -6.98
CA TYR A 229 5.05 1.91 -5.75
C TYR A 229 4.02 0.80 -6.01
N MET A 230 4.06 -0.24 -5.17
CA MET A 230 3.07 -1.31 -5.06
C MET A 230 2.74 -1.48 -3.57
N LEU A 231 1.52 -1.12 -3.20
CA LEU A 231 0.94 -1.26 -1.86
C LEU A 231 0.15 -2.57 -1.80
N LEU A 232 0.37 -3.37 -0.77
CA LEU A 232 -0.42 -4.59 -0.51
C LEU A 232 -1.74 -4.21 0.14
N ASN A 233 -2.87 -4.43 -0.55
CA ASN A 233 -4.20 -4.07 -0.05
C ASN A 233 -4.79 -5.23 0.76
N HIS A 234 -5.54 -4.88 1.84
CA HIS A 234 -6.40 -5.77 2.63
C HIS A 234 -5.98 -7.27 2.65
N PRO A 235 -4.73 -7.57 3.10
CA PRO A 235 -4.02 -8.79 2.70
C PRO A 235 -4.68 -10.08 3.18
N SER A 236 -5.33 -10.04 4.34
CA SER A 236 -5.95 -11.22 4.93
C SER A 236 -7.46 -11.29 4.66
N ARG A 237 -8.01 -10.48 3.74
CA ARG A 237 -9.46 -10.48 3.43
C ARG A 237 -9.97 -11.87 3.01
N TYR A 238 -9.18 -12.57 2.20
CA TYR A 238 -9.45 -13.94 1.78
C TYR A 238 -8.38 -14.93 2.22
N ALA A 239 -8.82 -16.16 2.51
CA ALA A 239 -7.94 -17.23 2.96
C ALA A 239 -6.96 -17.68 1.85
N GLY A 240 -5.69 -17.88 2.23
CA GLY A 240 -4.67 -18.47 1.37
C GLY A 240 -4.20 -17.60 0.21
N LYS A 241 -4.41 -16.27 0.28
CA LYS A 241 -3.98 -15.34 -0.78
C LYS A 241 -2.52 -14.96 -0.72
N TYR A 242 -1.95 -14.84 0.48
CA TYR A 242 -0.54 -14.50 0.65
C TYR A 242 0.09 -15.43 1.68
N THR A 243 1.33 -15.81 1.44
CA THR A 243 2.21 -16.38 2.46
C THR A 243 3.30 -15.36 2.79
N VAL A 244 3.87 -15.44 3.99
CA VAL A 244 5.03 -14.62 4.37
C VAL A 244 6.21 -14.80 3.40
N ALA A 245 6.41 -16.02 2.88
CA ALA A 245 7.46 -16.33 1.91
C ALA A 245 7.29 -15.53 0.61
N GLN A 246 6.04 -15.38 0.13
CA GLN A 246 5.72 -14.56 -1.04
C GLN A 246 5.93 -13.07 -0.76
N LEU A 247 5.60 -12.59 0.45
CA LEU A 247 5.88 -11.20 0.85
C LEU A 247 7.39 -10.92 0.90
N ARG A 248 8.18 -11.86 1.42
CA ARG A 248 9.65 -11.81 1.39
C ARG A 248 10.16 -11.76 -0.05
N GLU A 249 9.64 -12.62 -0.92
CA GLU A 249 10.05 -12.71 -2.33
C GLU A 249 9.76 -11.41 -3.10
N MET A 250 8.57 -10.85 -2.94
CA MET A 250 8.21 -9.55 -3.54
C MET A 250 9.10 -8.42 -3.01
N ASN A 251 9.34 -8.37 -1.70
CA ASN A 251 10.19 -7.35 -1.10
C ASN A 251 11.67 -7.51 -1.48
N ASP A 252 12.20 -8.73 -1.60
CA ASP A 252 13.57 -8.97 -2.09
C ASP A 252 13.70 -8.59 -3.56
N LEU A 253 12.70 -8.90 -4.38
CA LEU A 253 12.70 -8.60 -5.82
C LEU A 253 12.76 -7.10 -6.09
N ALA A 254 11.97 -6.29 -5.37
CA ALA A 254 11.84 -4.86 -5.60
C ALA A 254 11.53 -4.07 -4.31
N PRO A 255 12.48 -3.96 -3.37
CA PRO A 255 12.25 -3.35 -2.04
C PRO A 255 11.93 -1.85 -2.11
N SER A 256 12.26 -1.19 -3.22
CA SER A 256 11.92 0.21 -3.45
C SER A 256 10.56 0.39 -4.13
N VAL A 257 9.87 -0.68 -4.52
CA VAL A 257 8.52 -0.65 -5.13
C VAL A 257 7.52 -1.34 -4.20
N PHE A 258 7.83 -2.52 -3.68
CA PHE A 258 7.00 -3.26 -2.71
C PHE A 258 7.53 -3.07 -1.28
N PHE A 259 6.97 -2.08 -0.59
CA PHE A 259 7.43 -1.65 0.75
C PHE A 259 6.30 -1.23 1.68
N ALA A 260 5.04 -1.34 1.27
CA ALA A 260 3.91 -0.89 2.07
C ALA A 260 2.78 -1.94 2.11
N ILE A 261 2.12 -2.03 3.26
CA ILE A 261 0.97 -2.88 3.54
C ILE A 261 -0.14 -1.98 4.07
N GLU A 262 -1.33 -2.10 3.48
CA GLU A 262 -2.55 -1.55 4.05
C GLU A 262 -2.94 -2.39 5.26
N GLY A 263 -2.25 -2.17 6.38
CA GLY A 263 -2.49 -2.88 7.62
C GLY A 263 -3.71 -2.35 8.35
N MET A 264 -3.98 -1.05 8.25
CA MET A 264 -5.20 -0.43 8.76
C MET A 264 -6.17 -0.28 7.59
N VAL A 265 -6.99 -1.30 7.39
CA VAL A 265 -7.73 -1.49 6.13
C VAL A 265 -8.90 -0.52 5.96
N GLY A 266 -9.26 -0.27 4.71
CA GLY A 266 -10.45 0.49 4.35
C GLY A 266 -11.76 -0.30 4.53
N ASN A 267 -12.81 0.13 3.83
CA ASN A 267 -14.14 -0.50 3.85
C ASN A 267 -14.70 -0.75 5.28
N GLN A 268 -14.34 0.13 6.21
CA GLN A 268 -14.66 -0.01 7.64
C GLN A 268 -16.17 0.07 7.93
N MET A 269 -16.98 0.62 7.02
CA MET A 269 -18.43 0.71 7.14
C MET A 269 -19.15 -0.58 6.71
N GLU A 270 -18.44 -1.59 6.23
CA GLU A 270 -19.02 -2.92 5.99
C GLU A 270 -19.35 -3.62 7.32
N PRO A 271 -20.43 -4.44 7.37
CA PRO A 271 -20.84 -5.11 8.61
C PRO A 271 -19.77 -6.07 9.15
N ASP A 272 -19.00 -6.68 8.26
CA ASP A 272 -17.85 -7.55 8.52
C ASP A 272 -16.51 -6.81 8.61
N ARG A 273 -16.53 -5.47 8.46
CA ARG A 273 -15.40 -4.53 8.59
C ARG A 273 -14.25 -4.83 7.60
N GLY A 274 -14.29 -4.19 6.43
CA GLY A 274 -13.25 -4.31 5.40
C GLY A 274 -13.42 -5.46 4.39
N GLY A 275 -14.58 -6.11 4.35
CA GLY A 275 -14.86 -7.19 3.40
C GLY A 275 -14.38 -8.57 3.82
N TYR A 276 -14.03 -8.75 5.09
CA TYR A 276 -13.47 -9.96 5.69
C TYR A 276 -14.57 -11.01 5.96
N ALA A 277 -15.28 -11.38 4.89
CA ALA A 277 -16.52 -12.16 4.93
C ALA A 277 -16.34 -13.69 4.97
N THR A 278 -15.13 -14.21 5.21
CA THR A 278 -14.92 -15.66 5.40
C THR A 278 -15.75 -16.19 6.60
N ALA A 279 -15.90 -17.50 6.77
CA ALA A 279 -16.75 -18.03 7.86
C ALA A 279 -16.22 -17.64 9.26
N TYR A 280 -17.10 -17.22 10.19
CA TYR A 280 -16.74 -16.79 11.55
C TYR A 280 -16.47 -18.00 12.45
N THR A 281 -15.31 -18.64 12.25
CA THR A 281 -14.83 -19.81 13.01
C THR A 281 -13.35 -19.65 13.36
N ASP A 282 -12.86 -20.44 14.32
CA ASP A 282 -11.47 -20.40 14.76
C ASP A 282 -10.46 -20.62 13.62
N ALA A 283 -10.83 -21.41 12.59
CA ALA A 283 -9.99 -21.69 11.44
C ALA A 283 -9.73 -20.46 10.54
N PHE A 284 -10.57 -19.43 10.63
CA PHE A 284 -10.50 -18.21 9.82
C PHE A 284 -10.23 -16.96 10.65
N LEU A 285 -9.70 -17.12 11.88
CA LEU A 285 -9.23 -15.98 12.68
C LEU A 285 -8.21 -15.11 11.94
N PRO A 286 -7.24 -15.67 11.16
CA PRO A 286 -6.35 -14.83 10.36
C PRO A 286 -7.07 -14.00 9.29
N ASN A 287 -8.30 -14.37 8.92
CA ASN A 287 -9.10 -13.66 7.93
C ASN A 287 -10.11 -12.73 8.59
N ARG A 288 -9.71 -12.04 9.65
CA ARG A 288 -10.47 -11.00 10.34
C ARG A 288 -9.64 -9.74 10.48
N THR A 289 -10.33 -8.61 10.64
CA THR A 289 -9.73 -7.43 11.26
C THR A 289 -9.76 -7.56 12.78
N TYR A 290 -8.87 -6.82 13.43
CA TYR A 290 -8.66 -6.78 14.87
C TYR A 290 -8.56 -5.32 15.27
N GLY A 291 -9.69 -4.73 15.69
CA GLY A 291 -9.77 -3.28 15.85
C GLY A 291 -9.83 -2.53 14.52
N GLY A 292 -10.30 -3.19 13.45
CA GLY A 292 -10.25 -2.70 12.07
C GLY A 292 -8.88 -2.84 11.39
N VAL A 293 -7.89 -3.43 12.05
CA VAL A 293 -6.53 -3.64 11.53
C VAL A 293 -6.39 -5.09 11.07
N ASP A 294 -5.79 -5.31 9.90
CA ASP A 294 -5.54 -6.64 9.34
C ASP A 294 -4.71 -7.51 10.31
N TYR A 295 -5.06 -8.79 10.42
CA TYR A 295 -4.35 -9.77 11.24
C TYR A 295 -2.83 -9.76 11.03
N LEU A 296 -2.36 -9.60 9.79
CA LEU A 296 -0.95 -9.55 9.41
C LEU A 296 -0.17 -8.52 10.26
N VAL A 297 -0.81 -7.38 10.56
CA VAL A 297 -0.22 -6.25 11.32
C VAL A 297 -0.66 -6.24 12.80
N ALA A 298 -1.92 -6.61 13.08
CA ALA A 298 -2.48 -6.53 14.43
C ALA A 298 -1.96 -7.63 15.36
N HIS A 299 -1.65 -8.82 14.81
CA HIS A 299 -1.22 -9.96 15.61
C HIS A 299 0.20 -9.76 16.15
N LEU A 300 0.33 -9.70 17.48
CA LEU A 300 1.62 -9.53 18.15
C LEU A 300 2.56 -10.72 17.86
N GLY A 301 3.70 -10.43 17.24
CA GLY A 301 4.66 -11.45 16.81
C GLY A 301 4.25 -12.17 15.52
N GLY A 302 3.23 -11.70 14.82
CA GLY A 302 2.75 -12.26 13.55
C GLY A 302 3.61 -11.89 12.35
N THR A 303 2.98 -11.90 11.18
CA THR A 303 3.67 -11.82 9.88
C THR A 303 4.42 -10.51 9.69
N TRP A 304 3.86 -9.36 10.08
CA TRP A 304 4.59 -8.09 9.98
C TRP A 304 5.83 -8.10 10.87
N ASP A 305 5.71 -8.59 12.11
CA ASP A 305 6.81 -8.71 13.06
C ASP A 305 7.89 -9.72 12.61
N ALA A 306 7.52 -10.74 11.85
CA ALA A 306 8.44 -11.65 11.17
C ALA A 306 9.28 -10.92 10.11
N LEU A 307 8.64 -10.08 9.29
CA LEU A 307 9.33 -9.27 8.28
C LEU A 307 10.23 -8.20 8.92
N LEU A 308 9.73 -7.53 9.97
CA LEU A 308 10.53 -6.55 10.73
C LEU A 308 11.72 -7.20 11.46
N GLY A 309 11.53 -8.43 11.98
CA GLY A 309 12.58 -9.24 12.60
C GLY A 309 13.72 -9.62 11.66
N GLU A 310 13.54 -9.45 10.35
CA GLU A 310 14.56 -9.64 9.31
C GLU A 310 15.19 -8.31 8.84
N GLY A 311 14.83 -7.21 9.49
CA GLY A 311 15.27 -5.86 9.11
C GLY A 311 14.64 -5.38 7.80
N ARG A 312 13.54 -5.98 7.33
CA ARG A 312 12.88 -5.54 6.10
C ARG A 312 12.17 -4.20 6.31
N ARG A 313 12.32 -3.32 5.33
CA ARG A 313 11.68 -2.00 5.28
C ARG A 313 10.32 -2.11 4.62
N ILE A 314 9.38 -2.72 5.35
CA ILE A 314 7.99 -2.89 4.93
C ILE A 314 7.05 -2.29 5.97
N TRP A 315 6.25 -1.33 5.51
CA TRP A 315 5.60 -0.33 6.33
C TRP A 315 4.09 -0.51 6.33
N THR A 316 3.44 -0.22 7.46
CA THR A 316 1.99 -0.19 7.52
C THR A 316 1.45 1.21 7.20
N VAL A 317 0.33 1.28 6.49
CA VAL A 317 -0.45 2.49 6.19
C VAL A 317 -1.92 2.29 6.58
N ALA A 318 -2.69 3.38 6.55
CA ALA A 318 -4.14 3.40 6.79
C ALA A 318 -4.88 4.10 5.65
N ASP A 319 -5.76 3.38 4.97
CA ASP A 319 -6.46 3.87 3.79
C ASP A 319 -7.97 3.61 3.90
N SER A 320 -8.76 4.30 3.08
CA SER A 320 -10.24 4.25 3.20
C SER A 320 -10.89 3.13 2.40
N ASP A 321 -10.26 2.69 1.31
CA ASP A 321 -10.86 1.81 0.29
C ASP A 321 -12.26 2.32 -0.11
N PHE A 322 -12.36 3.64 -0.29
CA PHE A 322 -13.65 4.31 -0.35
C PHE A 322 -14.37 4.04 -1.68
N HIS A 323 -15.50 3.33 -1.61
CA HIS A 323 -16.40 3.15 -2.75
C HIS A 323 -17.66 4.01 -2.62
N PHE A 324 -18.23 4.04 -1.40
CA PHE A 324 -19.34 4.86 -0.94
C PHE A 324 -19.51 4.61 0.57
N ARG A 325 -20.13 5.55 1.30
CA ARG A 325 -20.42 5.33 2.72
C ARG A 325 -21.63 4.44 2.92
N THR A 326 -22.77 4.88 2.39
CA THR A 326 -23.99 4.07 2.25
C THR A 326 -24.54 4.22 0.83
N ALA A 327 -25.27 3.22 0.34
CA ALA A 327 -25.87 3.24 -0.99
C ALA A 327 -27.26 2.60 -0.98
N SER A 328 -28.21 3.27 -1.65
CA SER A 328 -29.59 2.80 -1.87
C SER A 328 -30.39 2.47 -0.61
N GLY A 329 -29.91 2.84 0.59
CA GLY A 329 -30.46 2.40 1.87
C GLY A 329 -30.28 0.90 2.16
N LEU A 330 -29.42 0.22 1.40
CA LEU A 330 -29.23 -1.24 1.45
C LEU A 330 -27.80 -1.63 1.82
N TYR A 331 -26.81 -0.89 1.30
CA TYR A 331 -25.40 -1.24 1.40
C TYR A 331 -24.63 -0.16 2.15
N SER A 332 -23.51 -0.57 2.76
CA SER A 332 -22.47 0.30 3.31
C SER A 332 -21.11 -0.27 2.92
N SER A 333 -20.11 0.59 2.73
CA SER A 333 -18.76 0.17 2.32
C SER A 333 -17.68 0.89 3.14
N GLY A 334 -17.35 2.14 2.84
CA GLY A 334 -16.16 2.80 3.36
C GLY A 334 -16.37 4.19 3.96
N TYR A 335 -15.47 4.52 4.89
CA TYR A 335 -15.04 5.87 5.24
C TYR A 335 -14.85 6.76 4.01
N ALA A 336 -15.36 7.99 3.95
CA ALA A 336 -14.83 8.94 2.97
C ALA A 336 -13.33 9.16 3.22
N PRO A 337 -12.51 9.50 2.20
CA PRO A 337 -11.07 9.62 2.38
C PRO A 337 -10.74 10.68 3.45
N GLY A 338 -10.02 10.27 4.48
CA GLY A 338 -9.68 11.13 5.63
C GLY A 338 -10.78 11.31 6.68
N GLU A 339 -11.95 10.69 6.53
CA GLU A 339 -12.97 10.75 7.57
C GLU A 339 -12.62 9.89 8.78
N TYR A 340 -12.24 8.65 8.51
CA TYR A 340 -11.97 7.64 9.53
C TYR A 340 -10.52 7.17 9.46
N ALA A 341 -10.05 6.72 8.29
CA ALA A 341 -8.67 6.31 8.08
C ALA A 341 -7.81 7.48 7.57
N LYS A 342 -6.61 7.64 8.14
CA LYS A 342 -5.58 8.58 7.65
C LYS A 342 -4.20 7.96 7.74
N THR A 343 -3.45 8.07 6.65
CA THR A 343 -2.00 7.86 6.66
C THR A 343 -1.30 9.20 6.89
N HIS A 344 -0.53 9.30 7.96
CA HIS A 344 0.35 10.44 8.23
C HIS A 344 1.76 10.14 7.72
N VAL A 345 2.29 10.99 6.85
CA VAL A 345 3.61 10.84 6.23
C VAL A 345 4.44 12.09 6.48
N TRP A 346 5.65 11.90 6.99
CA TRP A 346 6.66 12.95 7.01
C TRP A 346 7.32 13.04 5.64
N LYS A 347 7.20 14.19 4.98
CA LYS A 347 7.80 14.40 3.66
C LYS A 347 8.45 15.76 3.52
N ASP A 348 9.46 15.82 2.66
CA ASP A 348 10.09 17.06 2.21
C ASP A 348 9.79 17.28 0.73
N GLY A 349 9.00 18.32 0.43
CA GLY A 349 8.53 18.62 -0.92
C GLY A 349 7.00 18.70 -1.04
N LYS A 350 6.53 19.05 -2.23
CA LYS A 350 5.13 19.41 -2.51
C LYS A 350 4.49 18.57 -3.62
N ASP A 351 5.14 17.48 -4.02
CA ASP A 351 4.72 16.61 -5.10
C ASP A 351 4.57 15.15 -4.64
N MET A 352 4.07 14.29 -5.54
CA MET A 352 3.86 12.88 -5.25
C MET A 352 5.19 12.13 -5.04
N ALA A 353 6.28 12.56 -5.70
CA ALA A 353 7.61 12.00 -5.46
C ALA A 353 8.03 12.19 -3.99
N ALA A 354 7.78 13.36 -3.40
CA ALA A 354 8.01 13.61 -1.98
C ALA A 354 7.13 12.76 -1.06
N VAL A 355 5.84 12.57 -1.40
CA VAL A 355 4.93 11.67 -0.65
C VAL A 355 5.50 10.24 -0.65
N VAL A 356 5.85 9.73 -1.82
CA VAL A 356 6.37 8.37 -1.99
C VAL A 356 7.75 8.20 -1.35
N ALA A 357 8.61 9.22 -1.38
CA ALA A 357 9.87 9.21 -0.63
C ALA A 357 9.63 9.14 0.88
N GLY A 358 8.66 9.90 1.40
CA GLY A 358 8.24 9.83 2.80
C GLY A 358 7.70 8.45 3.18
N LEU A 359 6.83 7.88 2.34
CA LEU A 359 6.31 6.52 2.51
C LEU A 359 7.46 5.49 2.54
N LYS A 360 8.37 5.53 1.56
CA LYS A 360 9.55 4.64 1.49
C LYS A 360 10.46 4.77 2.73
N SER A 361 10.58 5.97 3.30
CA SER A 361 11.40 6.21 4.49
C SER A 361 10.86 5.54 5.77
N GLY A 362 9.58 5.16 5.78
CA GLY A 362 8.94 4.57 6.95
C GLY A 362 8.59 5.56 8.05
N ARG A 363 8.84 6.86 7.88
CA ARG A 363 8.38 7.91 8.81
C ARG A 363 6.90 8.19 8.63
N VAL A 364 6.11 7.17 9.00
CA VAL A 364 4.68 7.04 8.71
C VAL A 364 3.96 6.37 9.86
N PHE A 365 2.75 6.82 10.14
CA PHE A 365 1.83 6.15 11.05
C PHE A 365 0.39 6.22 10.51
N GLY A 366 -0.39 5.19 10.82
CA GLY A 366 -1.81 5.11 10.47
C GLY A 366 -2.70 5.41 11.68
N VAL A 367 -3.84 6.04 11.44
CA VAL A 367 -4.82 6.39 12.48
C VAL A 367 -6.24 6.10 12.02
N PHE A 368 -7.04 5.54 12.93
CA PHE A 368 -8.49 5.48 12.81
C PHE A 368 -9.19 6.51 13.70
N GLY A 369 -10.25 7.11 13.16
CA GLY A 369 -11.18 8.04 13.82
C GLY A 369 -10.51 9.24 14.47
N ASP A 370 -9.38 9.70 13.90
CA ASP A 370 -8.56 10.78 14.44
C ASP A 370 -8.20 10.57 15.92
N LEU A 371 -7.93 9.32 16.33
CA LEU A 371 -7.53 9.01 17.71
C LEU A 371 -6.37 9.89 18.18
N ILE A 372 -5.40 10.09 17.29
CA ILE A 372 -4.32 11.07 17.40
C ILE A 372 -4.20 11.87 16.10
N ASP A 373 -3.77 13.13 16.18
CA ASP A 373 -3.50 13.98 15.01
C ASP A 373 -2.01 14.24 14.78
N ALA A 374 -1.16 13.79 15.71
CA ALA A 374 0.29 13.91 15.62
C ALA A 374 1.00 12.83 16.43
N LEU A 375 2.14 12.35 15.91
CA LEU A 375 3.03 11.39 16.57
C LEU A 375 4.49 11.67 16.17
N ASP A 376 5.34 11.90 17.16
CA ASP A 376 6.79 11.82 17.03
C ASP A 376 7.29 10.63 17.87
N PHE A 377 7.95 9.69 17.20
CA PHE A 377 8.55 8.52 17.83
C PHE A 377 10.03 8.49 17.48
N GLN A 378 10.88 8.52 18.50
CA GLN A 378 12.32 8.71 18.36
C GLN A 378 13.10 7.79 19.30
N ALA A 379 14.22 7.26 18.82
CA ALA A 379 15.25 6.65 19.64
C ALA A 379 16.53 7.50 19.60
N GLN A 380 17.10 7.78 20.77
CA GLN A 380 18.31 8.59 20.94
C GLN A 380 19.39 7.78 21.66
N GLY A 381 20.54 7.66 21.01
CA GLY A 381 21.75 7.05 21.57
C GLY A 381 22.96 7.98 21.48
N ALA A 382 24.16 7.45 21.73
CA ALA A 382 25.42 8.17 21.64
C ALA A 382 25.74 8.63 20.21
N SER A 383 25.26 7.90 19.19
CA SER A 383 25.47 8.21 17.77
C SER A 383 24.52 9.29 17.22
N GLY A 384 23.46 9.64 17.96
CA GLY A 384 22.45 10.60 17.54
C GLY A 384 21.03 10.12 17.81
N ALA A 385 20.06 10.86 17.28
CA ALA A 385 18.64 10.52 17.30
C ALA A 385 18.19 10.05 15.92
N VAL A 386 17.28 9.08 15.90
CA VAL A 386 16.56 8.66 14.70
C VAL A 386 15.07 8.58 14.98
N HIS A 387 14.25 8.85 13.97
CA HIS A 387 12.80 8.75 14.04
C HIS A 387 12.30 7.40 13.53
N MET A 388 10.99 7.12 13.70
CA MET A 388 10.34 5.96 13.10
C MET A 388 10.67 5.85 11.59
N GLY A 389 10.89 4.63 11.11
CA GLY A 389 11.46 4.30 9.80
C GLY A 389 13.00 4.23 9.80
N GLY A 390 13.67 4.95 10.72
CA GLY A 390 15.12 5.04 10.80
C GLY A 390 15.79 3.93 11.62
N GLU A 391 17.12 3.95 11.61
CA GLU A 391 17.97 2.98 12.31
C GLU A 391 19.06 3.65 13.14
N LEU A 392 19.04 3.39 14.45
CA LEU A 392 20.06 3.81 15.40
C LEU A 392 21.15 2.75 15.49
N LYS A 393 22.40 3.13 15.25
CA LYS A 393 23.56 2.29 15.60
C LYS A 393 23.94 2.55 17.06
N ALA A 394 23.93 1.52 17.90
CA ALA A 394 24.22 1.61 19.33
C ALA A 394 25.33 0.61 19.73
N ALA A 395 26.12 0.97 20.75
CA ALA A 395 27.05 0.04 21.36
C ALA A 395 26.32 -0.98 22.23
N LYS A 396 26.86 -2.19 22.37
CA LYS A 396 26.27 -3.20 23.24
C LYS A 396 26.19 -2.70 24.69
N GLY A 397 25.01 -2.78 25.29
CA GLY A 397 24.74 -2.33 26.65
C GLY A 397 24.48 -0.81 26.77
N GLU A 398 24.49 -0.08 25.66
CA GLU A 398 24.14 1.34 25.62
C GLU A 398 22.69 1.57 26.07
N LYS A 399 22.46 2.68 26.78
CA LYS A 399 21.11 3.12 27.17
C LYS A 399 20.56 4.04 26.10
N VAL A 400 19.56 3.55 25.37
CA VAL A 400 18.85 4.29 24.33
C VAL A 400 17.61 4.93 24.95
N GLU A 401 17.50 6.26 24.91
CA GLU A 401 16.28 6.95 25.30
C GLU A 401 15.25 6.83 24.17
N VAL A 402 14.05 6.37 24.49
CA VAL A 402 12.92 6.28 23.58
C VAL A 402 11.92 7.34 23.99
N THR A 403 11.60 8.25 23.07
CA THR A 403 10.59 9.30 23.26
C THR A 403 9.39 9.03 22.37
N ILE A 404 8.21 9.00 22.97
CA ILE A 404 6.92 8.92 22.29
C ILE A 404 6.16 10.21 22.62
N ARG A 405 5.87 11.02 21.61
CA ARG A 405 5.20 12.30 21.76
C ARG A 405 3.99 12.35 20.83
N PHE A 406 2.79 12.38 21.39
CA PHE A 406 1.55 12.30 20.60
C PHE A 406 0.49 13.30 21.08
N ARG A 407 -0.47 13.61 20.22
CA ARG A 407 -1.57 14.51 20.55
C ARG A 407 -2.88 13.97 19.96
N SER A 408 -3.96 14.13 20.72
CA SER A 408 -5.32 13.90 20.21
C SER A 408 -5.98 15.23 19.89
N PRO A 409 -6.74 15.33 18.78
CA PRO A 409 -7.45 16.55 18.42
C PRO A 409 -8.58 16.84 19.41
N ALA A 410 -9.18 18.04 19.29
CA ALA A 410 -10.29 18.45 20.16
C ALA A 410 -11.59 17.66 19.90
N SER A 411 -11.76 17.14 18.69
CA SER A 411 -12.90 16.33 18.25
C SER A 411 -12.49 15.44 17.08
N ASN A 412 -13.25 14.38 16.82
CA ASN A 412 -13.16 13.59 15.59
C ASN A 412 -14.40 13.77 14.71
N ASN A 413 -14.50 12.98 13.62
CA ASN A 413 -15.57 13.05 12.62
C ASN A 413 -16.80 12.19 12.96
N TYR A 414 -16.96 11.74 14.21
CA TYR A 414 -18.08 10.87 14.59
C TYR A 414 -19.42 11.61 14.51
N GLU A 415 -20.27 11.21 13.58
CA GLU A 415 -21.66 11.65 13.45
C GLU A 415 -22.62 10.56 13.94
N TYR A 416 -23.63 10.93 14.73
CA TYR A 416 -24.68 9.99 15.16
C TYR A 416 -26.07 10.63 15.19
N PRO A 417 -27.08 10.07 14.50
CA PRO A 417 -26.99 8.95 13.56
C PRO A 417 -26.02 9.20 12.40
N ILE A 418 -25.53 8.15 11.75
CA ILE A 418 -24.67 8.26 10.56
C ILE A 418 -25.35 9.14 9.48
N GLU A 419 -24.58 9.99 8.81
CA GLU A 419 -25.03 10.91 7.75
C GLU A 419 -26.12 11.92 8.18
N SER A 420 -26.31 12.11 9.49
CA SER A 420 -27.30 13.07 9.99
C SER A 420 -26.84 14.54 9.92
N GLY A 421 -25.54 14.79 9.68
CA GLY A 421 -24.94 16.11 9.82
C GLY A 421 -24.83 16.59 11.28
N ASN A 422 -25.11 15.71 12.26
CA ASN A 422 -24.98 15.99 13.69
C ASN A 422 -23.68 15.37 14.22
N PRO A 423 -22.58 16.14 14.29
CA PRO A 423 -21.37 15.67 14.96
C PRO A 423 -21.61 15.48 16.45
N THR A 424 -21.03 14.42 17.00
CA THR A 424 -21.11 14.12 18.44
C THR A 424 -20.16 14.99 19.27
N TYR A 425 -19.19 15.65 18.64
CA TYR A 425 -18.12 16.44 19.26
C TYR A 425 -17.34 15.69 20.34
N VAL A 426 -17.27 14.36 20.25
CA VAL A 426 -16.51 13.55 21.20
C VAL A 426 -15.02 13.79 20.97
N LYS A 427 -14.31 14.14 22.06
CA LYS A 427 -12.85 14.20 22.03
C LYS A 427 -12.28 12.78 22.02
N PRO A 428 -11.57 12.36 20.96
CA PRO A 428 -10.86 11.09 20.98
C PRO A 428 -9.79 11.11 22.09
N THR A 429 -9.71 10.03 22.86
CA THR A 429 -8.77 9.93 24.00
C THR A 429 -8.06 8.60 23.95
N VAL A 430 -6.73 8.63 23.93
CA VAL A 430 -5.90 7.42 24.04
C VAL A 430 -5.98 6.89 25.47
N ASN A 431 -6.37 5.63 25.61
CA ASN A 431 -6.35 4.91 26.88
C ASN A 431 -4.91 4.49 27.24
N HIS A 432 -4.23 3.84 26.30
CA HIS A 432 -2.86 3.40 26.46
C HIS A 432 -2.10 3.34 25.13
N VAL A 433 -0.78 3.36 25.24
CA VAL A 433 0.19 3.15 24.15
C VAL A 433 1.11 2.00 24.52
N ASP A 434 1.17 0.98 23.67
CA ASP A 434 2.10 -0.13 23.75
C ASP A 434 3.39 0.22 23.00
N LEU A 435 4.52 0.09 23.69
CA LEU A 435 5.83 -0.03 23.07
C LEU A 435 6.13 -1.52 22.88
N ILE A 436 6.18 -1.95 21.62
CA ILE A 436 6.41 -3.34 21.24
C ILE A 436 7.85 -3.47 20.74
N VAL A 437 8.52 -4.54 21.15
CA VAL A 437 9.90 -4.85 20.77
C VAL A 437 10.01 -6.27 20.22
N GLY A 438 10.82 -6.45 19.18
CA GLY A 438 11.26 -7.76 18.71
C GLY A 438 12.73 -7.73 18.33
N ASP A 439 13.41 -8.87 18.46
CA ASP A 439 14.79 -9.05 18.04
C ASP A 439 14.87 -9.07 16.50
N VAL A 440 15.93 -8.45 15.97
CA VAL A 440 16.28 -8.43 14.55
C VAL A 440 17.45 -9.38 14.32
N GLY A 441 17.21 -10.39 13.48
CA GLY A 441 18.18 -11.39 13.07
C GLY A 441 18.59 -11.27 11.61
N ALA A 442 19.35 -12.25 11.14
CA ALA A 442 19.65 -12.39 9.72
C ALA A 442 18.38 -12.75 8.94
N ARG A 443 18.26 -12.27 7.70
CA ARG A 443 17.19 -12.69 6.79
C ARG A 443 17.25 -14.19 6.58
N ALA A 444 16.10 -14.86 6.64
CA ALA A 444 16.01 -16.26 6.30
C ALA A 444 16.36 -16.47 4.81
N ALA A 445 17.02 -17.58 4.49
CA ALA A 445 17.34 -17.94 3.11
C ALA A 445 16.13 -18.60 2.44
N ALA A 446 15.86 -18.27 1.18
CA ALA A 446 14.77 -18.86 0.39
C ALA A 446 14.83 -20.40 0.41
N GLY A 447 13.65 -21.04 0.52
CA GLY A 447 13.53 -22.50 0.58
C GLY A 447 13.87 -23.14 1.93
N THR A 448 14.13 -22.35 2.98
CA THR A 448 14.32 -22.85 4.34
C THR A 448 13.05 -22.73 5.18
N PRO A 449 12.85 -23.56 6.23
CA PRO A 449 11.71 -23.40 7.14
C PRO A 449 11.62 -22.02 7.79
N GLY A 450 12.75 -21.33 7.97
CA GLY A 450 12.76 -19.95 8.48
C GLY A 450 12.15 -18.95 7.50
N TYR A 451 12.25 -19.21 6.18
CA TYR A 451 11.66 -18.36 5.14
C TYR A 451 10.16 -18.58 4.97
N ASP A 452 9.64 -19.71 5.46
CA ASP A 452 8.20 -19.99 5.52
C ASP A 452 7.59 -19.59 6.88
N ALA A 453 8.41 -19.29 7.89
CA ALA A 453 7.95 -18.91 9.22
C ALA A 453 7.33 -17.50 9.20
N ASP A 454 6.06 -17.40 9.61
CA ASP A 454 5.23 -16.20 9.60
C ASP A 454 5.16 -15.50 10.96
N THR A 455 6.06 -15.85 11.88
CA THR A 455 6.10 -15.29 13.23
C THR A 455 7.51 -14.86 13.63
N ASN A 456 7.58 -13.84 14.50
CA ASN A 456 8.77 -13.51 15.27
C ASN A 456 8.52 -13.78 16.76
N PRO A 457 9.03 -14.89 17.31
CA PRO A 457 8.74 -15.33 18.68
C PRO A 457 9.35 -14.47 19.78
N THR A 458 10.24 -13.54 19.43
CA THR A 458 10.86 -12.61 20.39
C THR A 458 10.00 -11.37 20.66
N THR A 459 8.98 -11.16 19.81
CA THR A 459 8.11 -10.00 19.83
C THR A 459 7.24 -10.00 21.08
N ARG A 460 7.18 -8.87 21.77
CA ARG A 460 6.33 -8.67 22.95
C ARG A 460 6.06 -7.20 23.20
N VAL A 461 4.99 -6.91 23.93
CA VAL A 461 4.79 -5.60 24.56
C VAL A 461 5.89 -5.42 25.62
N LEU A 462 6.83 -4.51 25.38
CA LEU A 462 7.90 -4.17 26.31
C LEU A 462 7.38 -3.34 27.48
N ALA A 463 6.51 -2.38 27.16
CA ALA A 463 5.87 -1.51 28.13
C ALA A 463 4.51 -1.05 27.58
N ARG A 464 3.56 -0.85 28.49
CA ARG A 464 2.26 -0.24 28.21
C ARG A 464 2.15 1.02 29.06
N PHE A 465 1.98 2.15 28.39
CA PHE A 465 1.89 3.46 29.01
C PHE A 465 0.45 3.94 29.01
N THR A 466 0.02 4.51 30.11
CA THR A 466 -1.31 5.10 30.30
C THR A 466 -1.17 6.59 30.60
N SER A 467 -2.30 7.27 30.81
CA SER A 467 -2.29 8.66 31.29
C SER A 467 -1.53 8.92 32.58
N ALA A 468 -1.19 7.88 33.36
CA ALA A 468 -0.32 8.00 34.54
C ALA A 468 1.17 8.13 34.18
N ASP A 469 1.57 7.76 32.97
CA ASP A 469 2.96 7.58 32.56
C ASP A 469 3.47 8.70 31.64
N TRP A 470 2.59 9.59 31.17
CA TRP A 470 2.96 10.73 30.34
C TRP A 470 2.63 12.07 30.96
N THR A 471 3.40 13.07 30.57
CA THR A 471 3.17 14.49 30.90
C THR A 471 2.70 15.23 29.67
N VAL A 472 2.00 16.35 29.85
CA VAL A 472 1.60 17.22 28.74
C VAL A 472 2.61 18.36 28.63
N ASP A 473 3.21 18.53 27.45
CA ASP A 473 4.13 19.64 27.18
C ASP A 473 3.40 20.96 26.86
N ALA A 474 4.17 22.02 26.64
CA ALA A 474 3.64 23.36 26.41
C ALA A 474 2.83 23.47 25.10
N GLU A 475 3.11 22.59 24.13
CA GLU A 475 2.40 22.51 22.84
C GLU A 475 1.19 21.58 22.89
N GLY A 476 0.88 21.00 24.06
CA GLY A 476 -0.28 20.15 24.29
C GLY A 476 -0.10 18.69 23.88
N TYR A 477 1.15 18.23 23.69
CA TYR A 477 1.44 16.83 23.41
C TYR A 477 1.63 16.04 24.69
N ASN A 478 1.11 14.81 24.72
CA ASN A 478 1.48 13.82 25.71
C ASN A 478 2.88 13.28 25.39
N VAL A 479 3.77 13.30 26.37
CA VAL A 479 5.17 12.89 26.23
C VAL A 479 5.47 11.74 27.19
N ILE A 480 5.88 10.61 26.61
CA ILE A 480 6.42 9.44 27.30
C ILE A 480 7.92 9.39 27.02
N LYS A 481 8.72 9.18 28.06
CA LYS A 481 10.15 8.86 27.94
C LYS A 481 10.45 7.55 28.66
N THR A 482 11.13 6.66 27.98
CA THR A 482 11.61 5.40 28.57
C THR A 482 13.02 5.09 28.08
N THR A 483 13.66 4.10 28.66
CA THR A 483 15.02 3.70 28.29
C THR A 483 15.05 2.22 27.95
N VAL A 484 15.64 1.90 26.80
CA VAL A 484 15.90 0.53 26.35
C VAL A 484 17.40 0.29 26.40
N THR A 485 17.82 -0.93 26.76
CA THR A 485 19.24 -1.31 26.71
C THR A 485 19.51 -2.01 25.39
N ALA A 486 20.46 -1.49 24.62
CA ALA A 486 20.85 -2.05 23.33
C ALA A 486 21.74 -3.30 23.51
N ASP A 487 21.14 -4.41 23.96
CA ASP A 487 21.86 -5.68 24.16
C ASP A 487 21.82 -6.59 22.92
N LYS A 488 20.83 -6.37 22.06
CA LYS A 488 20.61 -7.05 20.78
C LYS A 488 20.12 -6.05 19.75
N SER A 489 20.30 -6.37 18.46
CA SER A 489 19.60 -5.66 17.40
C SER A 489 18.09 -5.91 17.53
N GLN A 490 17.30 -4.85 17.53
CA GLN A 490 15.86 -4.88 17.80
C GLN A 490 15.12 -3.85 16.94
N TYR A 491 13.84 -4.09 16.70
CA TYR A 491 12.92 -3.05 16.25
C TYR A 491 11.98 -2.68 17.40
N LEU A 492 11.53 -1.43 17.40
CA LEU A 492 10.58 -0.87 18.36
C LEU A 492 9.43 -0.27 17.58
N ARG A 493 8.18 -0.69 17.83
CA ARG A 493 6.98 -0.11 17.19
C ARG A 493 5.92 0.23 18.21
N LEU A 494 4.98 1.09 17.81
CA LEU A 494 3.89 1.53 18.67
C LEU A 494 2.55 1.03 18.17
N ARG A 495 1.66 0.74 19.13
CA ARG A 495 0.23 0.58 18.93
C ARG A 495 -0.48 1.31 20.06
N GLY A 496 -1.50 2.10 19.77
CA GLY A 496 -2.32 2.71 20.82
C GLY A 496 -3.80 2.66 20.49
N THR A 497 -4.63 2.74 21.51
CA THR A 497 -6.10 2.61 21.41
C THR A 497 -6.81 3.49 22.43
N ASN A 498 -8.09 3.80 22.17
CA ASN A 498 -9.01 4.38 23.15
C ASN A 498 -9.61 3.32 24.10
N LEU A 499 -9.40 2.03 23.86
CA LEU A 499 -9.98 0.94 24.62
C LEU A 499 -9.18 0.60 25.88
N GLY A 500 -9.89 0.16 26.92
CA GLY A 500 -9.26 -0.47 28.09
C GLY A 500 -8.64 -1.83 27.73
N VAL A 501 -7.87 -2.40 28.67
CA VAL A 501 -7.15 -3.66 28.42
C VAL A 501 -8.03 -4.92 28.39
N ASN A 502 -9.27 -4.86 28.85
CA ASN A 502 -10.19 -6.00 28.87
C ASN A 502 -11.62 -5.54 28.53
N VAL A 503 -11.81 -5.07 27.30
CA VAL A 503 -13.13 -4.69 26.78
C VAL A 503 -13.74 -5.91 26.10
N THR A 504 -14.89 -6.36 26.60
CA THR A 504 -15.57 -7.56 26.08
C THR A 504 -15.79 -7.47 24.58
N GLY A 505 -15.24 -8.44 23.84
CA GLY A 505 -15.36 -8.53 22.38
C GLY A 505 -14.36 -7.70 21.59
N GLU A 506 -13.61 -6.81 22.24
CA GLU A 506 -12.71 -5.86 21.56
C GLU A 506 -11.25 -6.02 22.00
N THR A 507 -10.97 -6.23 23.30
CA THR A 507 -9.60 -6.41 23.80
C THR A 507 -9.50 -7.46 24.91
N ALA A 508 -8.37 -8.15 24.94
CA ALA A 508 -7.97 -9.05 26.03
C ALA A 508 -6.50 -8.83 26.39
N ALA A 509 -6.21 -8.50 27.64
CA ALA A 509 -4.89 -8.08 28.09
C ALA A 509 -4.26 -6.96 27.22
N GLY A 510 -5.10 -6.10 26.63
CA GLY A 510 -4.75 -5.00 25.73
C GLY A 510 -4.39 -5.40 24.30
N GLU A 511 -4.40 -6.70 23.97
CA GLU A 511 -4.38 -7.15 22.58
C GLU A 511 -5.77 -6.98 21.96
N PRO A 512 -5.88 -6.53 20.69
CA PRO A 512 -7.17 -6.50 20.00
C PRO A 512 -7.70 -7.92 19.78
N LEU A 513 -9.02 -8.06 19.81
CA LEU A 513 -9.76 -9.28 19.50
C LEU A 513 -10.30 -9.23 18.06
N PRO A 514 -10.64 -10.39 17.44
CA PRO A 514 -11.21 -10.41 16.11
C PRO A 514 -12.56 -9.70 16.08
N ASP A 515 -12.73 -8.80 15.10
CA ASP A 515 -13.95 -8.03 14.92
C ASP A 515 -15.18 -8.92 14.66
N ALA A 516 -16.25 -8.67 15.40
CA ALA A 516 -17.53 -9.32 15.18
C ALA A 516 -18.32 -8.66 14.05
N LYS A 517 -19.06 -9.48 13.30
CA LYS A 517 -20.02 -8.99 12.30
C LYS A 517 -21.18 -8.27 12.97
N VAL A 518 -21.54 -7.09 12.47
CA VAL A 518 -22.80 -6.42 12.85
C VAL A 518 -23.91 -6.88 11.91
N ASP A 519 -24.72 -7.84 12.36
CA ASP A 519 -25.76 -8.47 11.54
C ASP A 519 -27.18 -8.10 12.00
N LEU A 520 -27.57 -6.84 11.76
CA LEU A 520 -28.92 -6.36 12.01
C LEU A 520 -29.75 -6.38 10.72
N ALA A 521 -31.01 -6.84 10.84
CA ALA A 521 -31.93 -6.94 9.71
C ALA A 521 -32.39 -5.57 9.18
N ASP A 522 -32.57 -4.60 10.08
CA ASP A 522 -32.85 -3.22 9.68
C ASP A 522 -31.55 -2.53 9.25
N ASN A 523 -31.50 -2.08 8.00
CA ASN A 523 -30.26 -1.52 7.43
C ASN A 523 -29.84 -0.22 8.13
N VAL A 524 -30.79 0.65 8.49
CA VAL A 524 -30.48 1.92 9.17
C VAL A 524 -29.91 1.66 10.56
N ALA A 525 -30.50 0.74 11.32
CA ALA A 525 -29.97 0.30 12.60
C ALA A 525 -28.59 -0.35 12.43
N ARG A 526 -28.40 -1.18 11.39
CA ARG A 526 -27.10 -1.80 11.07
C ARG A 526 -26.02 -0.75 10.82
N PHE A 527 -26.28 0.24 9.95
CA PHE A 527 -25.29 1.29 9.64
C PHE A 527 -24.93 2.11 10.87
N ASN A 528 -25.91 2.45 11.70
CA ASN A 528 -25.65 3.16 12.97
C ASN A 528 -24.87 2.31 13.97
N ALA A 529 -25.14 1.01 14.05
CA ALA A 529 -24.39 0.09 14.91
C ALA A 529 -22.95 -0.11 14.43
N VAL A 530 -22.70 -0.23 13.12
CA VAL A 530 -21.35 -0.28 12.53
C VAL A 530 -20.59 1.01 12.83
N ASN A 531 -21.19 2.15 12.55
CA ASN A 531 -20.61 3.47 12.80
C ASN A 531 -20.27 3.67 14.30
N ALA A 532 -21.19 3.29 15.19
CA ALA A 532 -20.97 3.35 16.62
C ALA A 532 -19.87 2.39 17.09
N ARG A 533 -19.81 1.14 16.59
CA ARG A 533 -18.70 0.21 16.88
C ARG A 533 -17.37 0.87 16.52
N ASN A 534 -17.23 1.27 15.25
CA ASN A 534 -15.98 1.80 14.71
C ASN A 534 -15.48 3.03 15.49
N TYR A 535 -16.33 4.04 15.74
CA TYR A 535 -15.88 5.24 16.46
C TYR A 535 -15.65 5.03 17.97
N ASN A 536 -16.08 3.90 18.54
CA ASN A 536 -15.74 3.51 19.90
C ASN A 536 -14.55 2.55 19.98
N ASP A 537 -14.04 2.06 18.85
CA ASP A 537 -12.93 1.12 18.74
C ASP A 537 -11.86 1.69 17.77
N LEU A 538 -11.05 2.59 18.31
CA LEU A 538 -10.07 3.37 17.57
C LEU A 538 -8.66 2.90 17.89
N TRP A 539 -7.82 2.89 16.86
CA TRP A 539 -6.42 2.47 16.93
C TRP A 539 -5.52 3.41 16.15
N PHE A 540 -4.26 3.50 16.57
CA PHE A 540 -3.16 3.99 15.74
C PHE A 540 -1.99 3.02 15.79
N TYR A 541 -1.25 2.93 14.70
CA TYR A 541 -0.04 2.12 14.58
C TYR A 541 1.09 2.96 13.99
N SER A 542 2.26 2.89 14.61
CA SER A 542 3.48 3.50 14.04
C SER A 542 4.29 2.45 13.30
N ASN A 543 5.01 2.87 12.27
CA ASN A 543 6.16 2.10 11.79
C ASN A 543 7.28 2.06 12.84
N PRO A 544 8.21 1.10 12.74
CA PRO A 544 9.22 0.88 13.77
C PRO A 544 10.39 1.86 13.70
N VAL A 545 11.06 2.07 14.82
CA VAL A 545 12.46 2.49 14.88
C VAL A 545 13.33 1.23 15.03
N PHE A 546 14.43 1.15 14.30
CA PHE A 546 15.39 0.06 14.47
C PHE A 546 16.55 0.50 15.36
N VAL A 547 17.01 -0.40 16.24
CA VAL A 547 18.22 -0.23 17.05
C VAL A 547 19.14 -1.40 16.70
N THR A 548 20.24 -1.12 16.02
CA THR A 548 21.22 -2.14 15.64
C THR A 548 22.41 -2.07 16.57
N VAL A 549 22.72 -3.19 17.22
CA VAL A 549 23.89 -3.32 18.07
C VAL A 549 25.09 -3.65 17.21
N ALA A 550 26.12 -2.80 17.26
CA ALA A 550 27.39 -3.09 16.60
C ALA A 550 28.02 -4.35 17.23
N PRO A 551 28.56 -5.28 16.41
CA PRO A 551 29.19 -6.51 16.90
C PRO A 551 30.41 -6.26 17.80
#